data_AF-A0A1M7DKT7-F1
#
_entry.id   AF-A0A1M7DKT7-F1
#
_cell.length_a   1.000
_cell.length_b   1.000
_cell.length_c   1.000
_cell.angle_alpha   90.00
_cell.angle_beta   90.00
_cell.angle_gamma   90.00
#
_symmetry.space_group_name_H-M   'P 1'
#
loop_
_entity.id
_entity.type
_entity.pdbx_description
1 polymer ?
#
loop_
_entity_poly.entity_id
_entity_poly.type
_entity_poly.pdbx_seq_one_letter_code
_entity_poly.pdbx_strand_id
1 'polypeptide(L)'
;MTKYIDFLKKAFSGEETDFTKVNIRSAVLLLAIPMMLEMAMESVFALVDLYFVGHLKESGFAIQTVGLTESVLSVMYSIAIGMSMAATAMVARRIGEKNPEQASRSAAQVLLVSFGITLILSVLGVVYAEEILILMGSRPEAAAYGKNFTRIMMGSSTVIMLLFLINGIFRGAGNAMIAMKSLWIANIANIILCPLLIKGLGPVPAMGLTGAALATTIGRSIGVIYQLYHLLVADTQIRIKLSYFKPDSELIKSIIKIATPGIFQFVIASCSWIFLAELVATTGGENASAGYQTALRLMMFFMLPAWGLSNAASTLVGQNMGAHEMLRAEQSVMKTVKYNVIFMVIVSLIFVLFGNFLVSFFTQEAEIKDFAKNALHIMSIGFVFYGIGMVMINAFNGAGDTWTPTWINLFGFWLFQIPLAYILSKHMELGPKGVFISIPAAETLITIVAFILFRKGKWKTVKV
;
A
#
# COMPACT_ATOMS: atom_id res chain seq x y z
N MET A 1 -30.97 2.32 15.68
CA MET A 1 -30.12 3.33 15.01
C MET A 1 -29.01 3.84 15.93
N THR A 2 -29.30 4.14 17.20
CA THR A 2 -28.35 4.63 18.23
C THR A 2 -27.10 3.74 18.41
N LYS A 3 -27.26 2.42 18.55
CA LYS A 3 -26.12 1.48 18.69
C LYS A 3 -25.13 1.48 17.52
N TYR A 4 -25.59 1.75 16.29
CA TYR A 4 -24.71 1.81 15.12
C TYR A 4 -23.96 3.14 15.07
N ILE A 5 -24.62 4.24 15.43
CA ILE A 5 -24.00 5.56 15.53
C ILE A 5 -22.96 5.57 16.65
N ASP A 6 -23.25 4.95 17.81
CA ASP A 6 -22.31 4.84 18.91
C ASP A 6 -21.12 3.95 18.55
N PHE A 7 -21.34 2.89 17.78
CA PHE A 7 -20.27 2.04 17.26
C PHE A 7 -19.35 2.79 16.28
N LEU A 8 -19.93 3.57 15.37
CA LEU A 8 -19.16 4.42 14.46
C LEU A 8 -18.42 5.51 15.24
N LYS A 9 -19.08 6.19 16.18
CA LYS A 9 -18.42 7.15 17.08
C LYS A 9 -17.24 6.51 17.80
N LYS A 10 -17.37 5.27 18.27
CA LYS A 10 -16.26 4.52 18.88
C LYS A 10 -15.14 4.20 17.88
N ALA A 11 -15.48 3.84 16.65
CA ALA A 11 -14.51 3.69 15.56
C ALA A 11 -13.78 5.01 15.21
N PHE A 12 -14.30 6.16 15.65
CA PHE A 12 -13.75 7.52 15.42
C PHE A 12 -13.33 8.29 16.71
N SER A 13 -13.53 7.73 17.92
CA SER A 13 -13.16 8.36 19.20
C SER A 13 -11.69 8.12 19.60
N GLY A 14 -11.10 7.01 19.18
CA GLY A 14 -9.69 6.68 19.44
C GLY A 14 -9.51 5.96 20.78
N GLU A 15 -10.61 5.53 21.39
CA GLU A 15 -10.61 4.76 22.63
C GLU A 15 -9.81 3.47 22.47
N GLU A 16 -8.85 3.31 23.38
CA GLU A 16 -8.09 2.08 23.48
C GLU A 16 -9.03 0.90 23.71
N THR A 17 -8.96 -0.08 22.82
CA THR A 17 -9.84 -1.24 22.83
C THR A 17 -9.01 -2.51 22.87
N ASP A 18 -9.30 -3.39 23.83
CA ASP A 18 -8.69 -4.71 23.88
C ASP A 18 -9.32 -5.64 22.83
N PHE A 19 -8.71 -5.69 21.64
CA PHE A 19 -9.18 -6.52 20.53
C PHE A 19 -9.06 -8.03 20.76
N THR A 20 -8.39 -8.45 21.83
CA THR A 20 -8.34 -9.86 22.26
C THR A 20 -9.58 -10.27 23.05
N LYS A 21 -10.38 -9.30 23.55
CA LYS A 21 -11.56 -9.57 24.41
C LYS A 21 -12.90 -9.21 23.77
N VAL A 22 -12.99 -8.13 22.99
CA VAL A 22 -14.27 -7.67 22.41
C VAL A 22 -14.89 -8.69 21.44
N ASN A 23 -16.13 -8.53 21.00
CA ASN A 23 -16.67 -9.43 19.98
C ASN A 23 -15.86 -9.31 18.67
N ILE A 24 -15.51 -10.43 18.03
CA ILE A 24 -14.75 -10.49 16.76
C ILE A 24 -15.38 -9.59 15.69
N ARG A 25 -16.72 -9.53 15.59
CA ARG A 25 -17.38 -8.65 14.61
C ARG A 25 -17.04 -7.18 14.86
N SER A 26 -17.10 -6.76 16.12
CA SER A 26 -16.72 -5.41 16.54
C SER A 26 -15.23 -5.17 16.34
N ALA A 27 -14.38 -6.15 16.67
CA ALA A 27 -12.93 -6.05 16.51
C ALA A 27 -12.55 -5.78 15.06
N VAL A 28 -13.10 -6.57 14.13
CA VAL A 28 -12.86 -6.39 12.69
C VAL A 28 -13.35 -5.03 12.23
N LEU A 29 -14.59 -4.64 12.54
CA LEU A 29 -15.14 -3.38 12.03
C LEU A 29 -14.47 -2.13 12.62
N LEU A 30 -14.08 -2.15 13.91
CA LEU A 30 -13.39 -1.03 14.56
C LEU A 30 -12.00 -0.76 13.96
N LEU A 31 -11.31 -1.81 13.49
CA LEU A 31 -10.01 -1.66 12.83
C LEU A 31 -10.16 -1.43 11.32
N ALA A 32 -11.06 -2.17 10.69
CA ALA A 32 -11.26 -2.14 9.25
C ALA A 32 -11.72 -0.78 8.75
N ILE A 33 -12.73 -0.16 9.39
CA ILE A 33 -13.31 1.09 8.88
C ILE A 33 -12.24 2.19 8.80
N PRO A 34 -11.46 2.48 9.87
CA PRO A 34 -10.39 3.46 9.77
C PRO A 34 -9.31 3.07 8.76
N MET A 35 -8.91 1.80 8.67
CA MET A 35 -7.87 1.36 7.72
C MET A 35 -8.34 1.41 6.26
N MET A 36 -9.63 1.14 5.98
CA MET A 36 -10.22 1.31 4.66
C MET A 36 -10.22 2.78 4.25
N LEU A 37 -10.61 3.67 5.17
CA LEU A 37 -10.61 5.11 4.97
C LEU A 37 -9.20 5.71 4.88
N GLU A 38 -8.24 5.13 5.58
CA GLU A 38 -6.82 5.43 5.44
C GLU A 38 -6.38 5.15 3.99
N MET A 39 -6.58 3.93 3.49
CA MET A 39 -6.15 3.55 2.14
C MET A 39 -6.97 4.23 1.02
N ALA A 40 -8.24 4.56 1.27
CA ALA A 40 -9.04 5.37 0.35
C ALA A 40 -8.46 6.78 0.16
N MET A 41 -7.89 7.38 1.20
CA MET A 41 -7.25 8.69 1.05
C MET A 41 -5.92 8.63 0.30
N GLU A 42 -5.23 7.49 0.29
CA GLU A 42 -4.08 7.30 -0.61
C GLU A 42 -4.50 7.25 -2.08
N SER A 43 -5.62 6.60 -2.38
CA SER A 43 -6.11 6.58 -3.76
C SER A 43 -6.54 7.96 -4.24
N VAL A 44 -7.19 8.75 -3.37
CA VAL A 44 -7.53 10.15 -3.65
C VAL A 44 -6.28 11.00 -3.84
N PHE A 45 -5.26 10.83 -2.98
CA PHE A 45 -3.98 11.54 -3.11
C PHE A 45 -3.34 11.32 -4.49
N ALA A 46 -3.23 10.06 -4.92
CA ALA A 46 -2.63 9.74 -6.21
C ALA A 46 -3.38 10.38 -7.40
N LEU A 47 -4.72 10.43 -7.34
CA LEU A 47 -5.53 11.07 -8.39
C LEU A 47 -5.39 12.60 -8.40
N VAL A 48 -5.40 13.24 -7.22
CA VAL A 48 -5.29 14.69 -7.12
C VAL A 48 -3.91 15.17 -7.57
N ASP A 49 -2.84 14.46 -7.18
CA ASP A 49 -1.49 14.80 -7.58
C ASP A 49 -1.31 14.69 -9.11
N LEU A 50 -1.79 13.59 -9.70
CA LEU A 50 -1.78 13.40 -11.15
C LEU A 50 -2.57 14.50 -11.88
N TYR A 51 -3.72 14.92 -11.34
CA TYR A 51 -4.50 16.01 -11.90
C TYR A 51 -3.71 17.31 -11.93
N PHE A 52 -3.10 17.72 -10.83
CA PHE A 52 -2.36 18.99 -10.79
C PHE A 52 -1.10 18.98 -11.67
N VAL A 53 -0.33 17.89 -11.66
CA VAL A 53 0.87 17.75 -12.50
C VAL A 53 0.50 17.71 -13.99
N GLY A 54 -0.58 17.01 -14.34
CA GLY A 54 -1.05 16.89 -15.73
C GLY A 54 -1.48 18.22 -16.37
N HIS A 55 -1.82 19.23 -15.56
CA HIS A 55 -2.26 20.56 -16.02
C HIS A 55 -1.14 21.62 -16.01
N LEU A 56 0.12 21.22 -15.90
CA LEU A 56 1.27 22.11 -16.06
C LEU A 56 1.47 22.49 -17.54
N LYS A 57 2.04 23.68 -17.81
CA LYS A 57 2.31 24.17 -19.18
C LYS A 57 3.23 23.24 -19.98
N GLU A 58 4.18 22.59 -19.30
CA GLU A 58 5.11 21.59 -19.87
C GLU A 58 4.72 20.18 -19.40
N SER A 59 3.44 19.81 -19.56
CA SER A 59 2.91 18.54 -19.03
C SER A 59 3.65 17.31 -19.54
N GLY A 60 4.19 17.31 -20.77
CA GLY A 60 4.95 16.18 -21.32
C GLY A 60 6.21 15.84 -20.50
N PHE A 61 7.11 16.82 -20.31
CA PHE A 61 8.32 16.62 -19.49
C PHE A 61 8.00 16.42 -18.01
N ALA A 62 6.97 17.10 -17.50
CA ALA A 62 6.54 16.95 -16.11
C ALA A 62 6.01 15.54 -15.82
N ILE A 63 5.09 15.03 -16.64
CA ILE A 63 4.52 13.69 -16.48
C ILE A 63 5.61 12.62 -16.62
N GLN A 64 6.52 12.76 -17.59
CA GLN A 64 7.66 11.85 -17.74
C GLN A 64 8.55 11.87 -16.49
N THR A 65 8.93 13.06 -16.01
CA THR A 65 9.75 13.21 -14.80
C THR A 65 9.11 12.55 -13.59
N VAL A 66 7.81 12.78 -13.37
CA VAL A 66 7.08 12.18 -12.25
C VAL A 66 7.06 10.66 -12.39
N GLY A 67 6.72 10.12 -13.57
CA GLY A 67 6.69 8.67 -13.79
C GLY A 67 8.04 7.97 -13.55
N LEU A 68 9.15 8.57 -14.03
CA LEU A 68 10.49 8.03 -13.82
C LEU A 68 10.91 8.13 -12.35
N THR A 69 10.61 9.25 -11.69
CA THR A 69 10.91 9.44 -10.26
C THR A 69 10.10 8.44 -9.41
N GLU A 70 8.80 8.29 -9.67
CA GLU A 70 7.93 7.34 -9.00
C GLU A 70 8.38 5.89 -9.19
N SER A 71 8.93 5.55 -10.35
CA SER A 71 9.51 4.21 -10.60
C SER A 71 10.63 3.91 -9.60
N VAL A 72 11.49 4.89 -9.30
CA VAL A 72 12.58 4.72 -8.33
C VAL A 72 12.05 4.76 -6.89
N LEU A 73 11.11 5.65 -6.58
CA LEU A 73 10.44 5.70 -5.28
C LEU A 73 9.69 4.40 -4.97
N SER A 74 9.16 3.70 -5.97
CA SER A 74 8.48 2.41 -5.78
C SER A 74 9.39 1.37 -5.12
N VAL A 75 10.68 1.37 -5.45
CA VAL A 75 11.68 0.51 -4.80
C VAL A 75 11.86 0.91 -3.34
N MET A 76 11.90 2.21 -3.04
CA MET A 76 11.96 2.70 -1.67
C MET A 76 10.68 2.37 -0.87
N TYR A 77 9.52 2.47 -1.51
CA TYR A 77 8.23 2.10 -0.92
C TYR A 77 8.16 0.60 -0.62
N SER A 78 8.78 -0.26 -1.42
CA SER A 78 8.87 -1.69 -1.11
C SER A 78 9.55 -1.94 0.25
N ILE A 79 10.62 -1.19 0.55
CA ILE A 79 11.33 -1.23 1.83
C ILE A 79 10.41 -0.70 2.94
N ALA A 80 9.75 0.43 2.72
CA ALA A 80 8.82 1.02 3.67
C ALA A 80 7.67 0.07 4.03
N ILE A 81 7.08 -0.60 3.03
CA ILE A 81 5.99 -1.55 3.21
C ILE A 81 6.47 -2.79 3.97
N GLY A 82 7.63 -3.34 3.61
CA GLY A 82 8.22 -4.48 4.33
C GLY A 82 8.52 -4.16 5.80
N MET A 83 9.07 -2.97 6.08
CA MET A 83 9.34 -2.52 7.45
C MET A 83 8.05 -2.19 8.22
N SER A 84 7.06 -1.59 7.58
CA SER A 84 5.73 -1.34 8.17
C SER A 84 5.00 -2.64 8.51
N MET A 85 5.15 -3.67 7.67
CA MET A 85 4.65 -5.01 7.92
C MET A 85 5.31 -5.64 9.15
N ALA A 86 6.65 -5.56 9.24
CA ALA A 86 7.40 -6.04 10.39
C ALA A 86 7.00 -5.30 11.69
N ALA A 87 6.86 -3.96 11.62
CA ALA A 87 6.37 -3.16 12.73
C ALA A 87 4.99 -3.63 13.19
N THR A 88 4.05 -3.81 12.26
CA THR A 88 2.68 -4.24 12.55
C THR A 88 2.69 -5.60 13.26
N ALA A 89 3.42 -6.58 12.73
CA ALA A 89 3.47 -7.93 13.30
C ALA A 89 4.11 -7.97 14.70
N MET A 90 5.27 -7.33 14.88
CA MET A 90 6.00 -7.28 16.16
C MET A 90 5.19 -6.55 17.23
N VAL A 91 4.66 -5.36 16.91
CA VAL A 91 3.90 -4.54 17.87
C VAL A 91 2.57 -5.20 18.22
N ALA A 92 1.83 -5.74 17.23
CA ALA A 92 0.60 -6.47 17.47
C ALA A 92 0.85 -7.68 18.38
N ARG A 93 1.94 -8.42 18.17
CA ARG A 93 2.29 -9.56 19.01
C ARG A 93 2.45 -9.14 20.48
N ARG A 94 3.29 -8.14 20.74
CA ARG A 94 3.59 -7.67 22.11
C ARG A 94 2.40 -7.02 22.80
N ILE A 95 1.52 -6.34 22.05
CA ILE A 95 0.26 -5.81 22.58
C ILE A 95 -0.71 -6.95 22.94
N GLY A 96 -0.77 -7.99 22.12
CA GLY A 96 -1.49 -9.23 22.43
C GLY A 96 -1.03 -9.89 23.73
N GLU A 97 0.29 -9.96 23.93
CA GLU A 97 0.96 -10.47 25.14
C GLU A 97 0.74 -9.59 26.39
N LYS A 98 0.02 -8.46 26.26
CA LYS A 98 -0.15 -7.44 27.32
C LYS A 98 1.16 -6.83 27.79
N ASN A 99 2.13 -6.73 26.89
CA ASN A 99 3.44 -6.12 27.14
C ASN A 99 3.67 -4.88 26.25
N PRO A 100 2.99 -3.74 26.54
CA PRO A 100 3.13 -2.51 25.76
C PRO A 100 4.54 -1.91 25.82
N GLU A 101 5.32 -2.22 26.88
CA GLU A 101 6.72 -1.79 26.96
C GLU A 101 7.57 -2.47 25.89
N GLN A 102 7.49 -3.81 25.77
CA GLN A 102 8.22 -4.55 24.74
C GLN A 102 7.74 -4.17 23.33
N ALA A 103 6.45 -3.85 23.19
CA ALA A 103 5.90 -3.31 21.95
C ALA A 103 6.56 -1.97 21.58
N SER A 104 6.71 -1.08 22.56
CA SER A 104 7.37 0.22 22.39
C SER A 104 8.86 0.09 22.08
N ARG A 105 9.56 -0.89 22.69
CA ARG A 105 10.96 -1.22 22.34
C ARG A 105 11.08 -1.73 20.91
N SER A 106 10.21 -2.64 20.50
CA SER A 106 10.17 -3.17 19.13
C SER A 106 9.92 -2.04 18.11
N ALA A 107 8.97 -1.15 18.41
CA ALA A 107 8.68 0.02 17.59
C ALA A 107 9.91 0.95 17.42
N ALA A 108 10.65 1.21 18.50
CA ALA A 108 11.88 2.02 18.46
C ALA A 108 12.98 1.37 17.61
N GLN A 109 13.18 0.05 17.71
CA GLN A 109 14.16 -0.67 16.90
C GLN A 109 13.79 -0.68 15.41
N VAL A 110 12.50 -0.83 15.08
CA VAL A 110 12.02 -0.73 13.69
C VAL A 110 12.30 0.68 13.14
N LEU A 111 11.99 1.72 13.89
CA LEU A 111 12.32 3.10 13.52
C LEU A 111 13.81 3.31 13.29
N LEU A 112 14.66 2.79 14.17
CA LEU A 112 16.12 2.91 14.08
C LEU A 112 16.66 2.30 12.79
N VAL A 113 16.31 1.04 12.51
CA VAL A 113 16.78 0.30 11.33
C VAL A 113 16.28 0.96 10.05
N SER A 114 15.00 1.29 10.01
CA SER A 114 14.38 1.92 8.85
C SER A 114 14.97 3.28 8.55
N PHE A 115 15.10 4.14 9.56
CA PHE A 115 15.67 5.49 9.38
C PHE A 115 17.08 5.41 8.80
N GLY A 116 17.92 4.50 9.31
CA GLY A 116 19.28 4.28 8.79
C GLY A 116 19.29 3.89 7.31
N ILE A 117 18.46 2.90 6.91
CA ILE A 117 18.39 2.44 5.52
C ILE A 117 17.91 3.56 4.58
N THR A 118 16.81 4.25 4.93
CA THR A 118 16.30 5.31 4.05
C THR A 118 17.12 6.56 4.03
N LEU A 119 17.83 6.91 5.11
CA LEU A 119 18.70 8.07 5.11
C LEU A 119 19.80 7.89 4.06
N ILE A 120 20.40 6.70 4.00
CA ILE A 120 21.42 6.36 2.98
C ILE A 120 20.82 6.47 1.58
N LEU A 121 19.66 5.84 1.34
CA LEU A 121 19.00 5.88 0.03
C LEU A 121 18.56 7.30 -0.38
N SER A 122 18.07 8.09 0.57
CA SER A 122 17.68 9.48 0.38
C SER A 122 18.87 10.34 -0.01
N VAL A 123 19.99 10.23 0.72
CA VAL A 123 21.23 10.98 0.40
C VAL A 123 21.72 10.63 -1.01
N LEU A 124 21.78 9.33 -1.34
CA LEU A 124 22.17 8.89 -2.68
C LEU A 124 21.21 9.43 -3.75
N GLY A 125 19.90 9.38 -3.49
CA GLY A 125 18.88 9.88 -4.41
C GLY A 125 18.93 11.40 -4.63
N VAL A 126 19.33 12.18 -3.61
CA VAL A 126 19.51 13.63 -3.73
C VAL A 126 20.78 13.96 -4.53
N VAL A 127 21.88 13.26 -4.24
CA VAL A 127 23.17 13.50 -4.91
C VAL A 127 23.07 13.16 -6.39
N TYR A 128 22.51 11.99 -6.72
CA TYR A 128 22.45 11.44 -8.08
C TYR A 128 21.11 11.64 -8.78
N ALA A 129 20.31 12.63 -8.37
CA ALA A 129 18.93 12.79 -8.87
C ALA A 129 18.82 12.90 -10.40
N GLU A 130 19.73 13.63 -11.04
CA GLU A 130 19.73 13.82 -12.50
C GLU A 130 20.22 12.57 -13.22
N GLU A 131 21.29 11.95 -12.71
CA GLU A 131 21.88 10.72 -13.22
C GLU A 131 20.87 9.57 -13.14
N ILE A 132 20.10 9.49 -12.06
CA ILE A 132 19.01 8.52 -11.90
C ILE A 132 17.95 8.71 -12.99
N LEU A 133 17.55 9.96 -13.30
CA LEU A 133 16.59 10.21 -14.38
C LEU A 133 17.15 9.78 -15.75
N ILE A 134 18.43 10.06 -16.01
CA ILE A 134 19.10 9.65 -17.26
C ILE A 134 19.17 8.12 -17.36
N LEU A 135 19.56 7.44 -16.28
CA LEU A 135 19.61 5.98 -16.21
C LEU A 135 18.24 5.34 -16.43
N MET A 136 17.18 6.00 -15.97
CA MET A 136 15.79 5.58 -16.19
C MET A 136 15.28 5.86 -17.61
N GLY A 137 16.10 6.42 -18.50
CA GLY A 137 15.78 6.67 -19.91
C GLY A 137 15.29 8.08 -20.22
N SER A 138 15.42 9.03 -19.29
CA SER A 138 15.12 10.43 -19.55
C SER A 138 16.15 11.05 -20.50
N ARG A 139 15.69 11.93 -21.41
CA ARG A 139 16.61 12.76 -22.20
C ARG A 139 17.31 13.76 -21.29
N PRO A 140 18.56 14.17 -21.58
CA PRO A 140 19.30 15.11 -20.72
C PRO A 140 18.53 16.40 -20.39
N GLU A 141 17.82 16.96 -21.37
CA GLU A 141 17.01 18.17 -21.19
C GLU A 141 15.84 17.97 -20.21
N ALA A 142 15.13 16.84 -20.32
CA ALA A 142 14.04 16.49 -19.42
C ALA A 142 14.56 16.11 -18.02
N ALA A 143 15.72 15.46 -17.94
CA ALA A 143 16.40 15.17 -16.68
C ALA A 143 16.82 16.46 -15.95
N ALA A 144 17.38 17.43 -16.67
CA ALA A 144 17.75 18.74 -16.12
C ALA A 144 16.52 19.51 -15.61
N TYR A 145 15.40 19.49 -16.35
CA TYR A 145 14.12 20.06 -15.92
C TYR A 145 13.60 19.38 -14.64
N GLY A 146 13.62 18.05 -14.61
CA GLY A 146 13.09 17.24 -13.52
C GLY A 146 13.97 17.12 -12.28
N LYS A 147 15.25 17.50 -12.38
CA LYS A 147 16.26 17.33 -11.32
C LYS A 147 15.83 17.82 -9.94
N ASN A 148 15.26 19.03 -9.87
CA ASN A 148 14.85 19.61 -8.59
C ASN A 148 13.65 18.87 -7.97
N PHE A 149 12.70 18.44 -8.81
CA PHE A 149 11.59 17.61 -8.38
C PHE A 149 12.11 16.29 -7.78
N THR A 150 12.96 15.58 -8.52
CA THR A 150 13.52 14.30 -8.09
C THR A 150 14.37 14.46 -6.83
N ARG A 151 15.18 15.52 -6.71
CA ARG A 151 15.92 15.81 -5.47
C ARG A 151 15.01 15.96 -4.27
N ILE A 152 13.94 16.74 -4.38
CA ILE A 152 13.04 16.99 -3.26
C ILE A 152 12.33 15.70 -2.87
N MET A 153 11.82 14.94 -3.84
CA MET A 153 11.14 13.68 -3.60
C MET A 153 12.07 12.61 -3.00
N MET A 154 13.29 12.50 -3.50
CA MET A 154 14.30 11.60 -2.94
C MET A 154 14.73 12.02 -1.54
N GLY A 155 14.92 13.33 -1.32
CA GLY A 155 15.21 13.88 0.01
C GLY A 155 14.10 13.58 1.01
N SER A 156 12.84 13.77 0.60
CA SER A 156 11.66 13.56 1.45
C SER A 156 11.25 12.10 1.59
N SER A 157 11.84 11.18 0.83
CA SER A 157 11.56 9.73 0.94
C SER A 157 11.73 9.18 2.36
N THR A 158 12.62 9.76 3.17
CA THR A 158 12.76 9.39 4.59
C THR A 158 11.50 9.72 5.38
N VAL A 159 10.89 10.89 5.13
CA VAL A 159 9.60 11.29 5.73
C VAL A 159 8.49 10.37 5.26
N ILE A 160 8.43 10.07 3.96
CA ILE A 160 7.39 9.19 3.40
C ILE A 160 7.49 7.79 4.01
N MET A 161 8.70 7.24 4.16
CA MET A 161 8.89 5.95 4.81
C MET A 161 8.48 5.99 6.29
N LEU A 162 8.87 7.03 7.04
CA LEU A 162 8.44 7.19 8.43
C LEU A 162 6.91 7.19 8.54
N LEU A 163 6.21 7.85 7.60
CA LEU A 163 4.75 7.90 7.59
C LEU A 163 4.13 6.49 7.52
N PHE A 164 4.57 5.66 6.57
CA PHE A 164 4.05 4.30 6.41
C PHE A 164 4.46 3.38 7.56
N LEU A 165 5.69 3.52 8.06
CA LEU A 165 6.22 2.72 9.14
C LEU A 165 5.50 2.99 10.45
N ILE A 166 5.35 4.26 10.82
CA ILE A 166 4.66 4.64 12.07
C ILE A 166 3.17 4.30 11.98
N ASN A 167 2.55 4.39 10.79
CA ASN A 167 1.22 3.82 10.58
C ASN A 167 1.19 2.32 10.88
N GLY A 168 2.21 1.56 10.46
CA GLY A 168 2.35 0.15 10.83
C GLY A 168 2.40 -0.08 12.35
N ILE A 169 3.14 0.76 13.07
CA ILE A 169 3.20 0.73 14.55
C ILE A 169 1.81 0.97 15.15
N PHE A 170 1.11 2.03 14.75
CA PHE A 170 -0.22 2.35 15.27
C PHE A 170 -1.26 1.30 14.91
N ARG A 171 -1.22 0.75 13.69
CA ARG A 171 -2.07 -0.37 13.28
C ARG A 171 -1.80 -1.59 14.16
N GLY A 172 -0.54 -1.98 14.35
CA GLY A 172 -0.16 -3.10 15.22
C GLY A 172 -0.65 -2.91 16.67
N ALA A 173 -0.58 -1.68 17.17
CA ALA A 173 -1.12 -1.31 18.49
C ALA A 173 -2.66 -1.34 18.56
N GLY A 174 -3.35 -1.44 17.43
CA GLY A 174 -4.81 -1.38 17.36
C GLY A 174 -5.37 0.05 17.30
N ASN A 175 -4.52 1.07 17.22
CA ASN A 175 -4.94 2.47 17.08
C ASN A 175 -4.97 2.89 15.60
N ALA A 176 -5.80 2.21 14.80
CA ALA A 176 -5.94 2.45 13.37
C ALA A 176 -6.40 3.89 13.02
N MET A 177 -6.98 4.60 13.98
CA MET A 177 -7.46 5.96 13.79
C MET A 177 -6.37 7.00 13.75
N ILE A 178 -5.35 6.88 14.62
CA ILE A 178 -4.18 7.76 14.54
C ILE A 178 -3.52 7.57 13.19
N ALA A 179 -3.42 6.32 12.71
CA ALA A 179 -2.90 6.02 11.38
C ALA A 179 -3.72 6.70 10.27
N MET A 180 -5.05 6.53 10.28
CA MET A 180 -5.96 7.19 9.34
C MET A 180 -5.85 8.71 9.38
N LYS A 181 -5.93 9.33 10.57
CA LYS A 181 -5.89 10.79 10.76
C LYS A 181 -4.56 11.36 10.26
N SER A 182 -3.44 10.70 10.52
CA SER A 182 -2.13 11.16 10.03
C SER A 182 -2.10 11.31 8.52
N LEU A 183 -2.71 10.35 7.81
CA LEU A 183 -2.74 10.33 6.35
C LEU A 183 -3.74 11.32 5.78
N TRP A 184 -4.88 11.48 6.44
CA TRP A 184 -5.88 12.47 6.08
C TRP A 184 -5.32 13.90 6.23
N ILE A 185 -4.67 14.19 7.37
CA ILE A 185 -4.02 15.48 7.60
C ILE A 185 -2.97 15.73 6.53
N ALA A 186 -2.12 14.75 6.23
CA ALA A 186 -1.10 14.85 5.20
C ALA A 186 -1.68 15.14 3.81
N ASN A 187 -2.71 14.39 3.42
CA ASN A 187 -3.31 14.49 2.09
C ASN A 187 -4.15 15.76 1.95
N ILE A 188 -4.90 16.18 2.98
CA ILE A 188 -5.63 17.44 2.98
C ILE A 188 -4.65 18.62 2.88
N ALA A 189 -3.56 18.61 3.65
CA ALA A 189 -2.52 19.63 3.54
C ALA A 189 -1.93 19.67 2.13
N ASN A 190 -1.63 18.51 1.54
CA ASN A 190 -1.14 18.43 0.16
C ASN A 190 -2.14 18.99 -0.85
N ILE A 191 -3.43 18.61 -0.78
CA ILE A 191 -4.49 19.08 -1.71
C ILE A 191 -4.61 20.61 -1.67
N ILE A 192 -4.43 21.23 -0.50
CA ILE A 192 -4.45 22.68 -0.33
C ILE A 192 -3.16 23.32 -0.85
N LEU A 193 -2.00 22.72 -0.57
CA LEU A 193 -0.69 23.27 -0.91
C LEU A 193 -0.34 23.12 -2.40
N CYS A 194 -0.79 22.06 -3.07
CA CYS A 194 -0.52 21.82 -4.49
C CYS A 194 -0.92 23.01 -5.37
N PRO A 195 -2.19 23.48 -5.42
CA PRO A 195 -2.55 24.61 -6.25
C PRO A 195 -1.82 25.90 -5.86
N LEU A 196 -1.56 26.09 -4.56
CA LEU A 196 -0.88 27.27 -4.02
C LEU A 196 0.58 27.34 -4.48
N LEU A 197 1.33 26.24 -4.37
CA LEU A 197 2.75 26.18 -4.72
C LEU A 197 2.99 25.99 -6.22
N ILE A 198 2.09 25.30 -6.91
CA ILE A 198 2.20 25.09 -8.36
C ILE A 198 1.92 26.39 -9.12
N LYS A 199 0.77 27.02 -8.85
CA LYS A 199 0.32 28.22 -9.59
C LYS A 199 0.88 29.52 -9.00
N GLY A 200 1.37 29.48 -7.76
CA GLY A 200 1.66 30.68 -6.99
C GLY A 200 0.38 31.38 -6.52
N LEU A 201 0.42 31.95 -5.32
CA LEU A 201 -0.69 32.76 -4.79
C LEU A 201 -0.12 33.92 -3.98
N GLY A 202 -0.40 35.16 -4.39
CA GLY A 202 0.11 36.35 -3.74
C GLY A 202 1.65 36.42 -3.74
N PRO A 203 2.32 36.43 -2.58
CA PRO A 203 3.79 36.52 -2.49
C PRO A 203 4.52 35.22 -2.86
N VAL A 204 3.80 34.09 -2.98
CA VAL A 204 4.41 32.80 -3.29
C VAL A 204 4.59 32.68 -4.81
N PRO A 205 5.83 32.50 -5.31
CA PRO A 205 6.07 32.36 -6.74
C PRO A 205 5.46 31.06 -7.28
N ALA A 206 5.11 31.04 -8.56
CA ALA A 206 4.69 29.81 -9.24
C ALA A 206 5.89 28.86 -9.39
N MET A 207 5.92 27.77 -8.63
CA MET A 207 7.06 26.83 -8.61
C MET A 207 6.86 25.63 -9.57
N GLY A 208 5.71 25.55 -10.26
CA GLY A 208 5.42 24.50 -11.22
C GLY A 208 5.58 23.10 -10.62
N LEU A 209 6.32 22.22 -11.32
CA LEU A 209 6.56 20.85 -10.88
C LEU A 209 7.27 20.77 -9.52
N THR A 210 8.22 21.66 -9.24
CA THR A 210 8.92 21.73 -7.94
C THR A 210 7.93 22.05 -6.81
N GLY A 211 6.91 22.86 -7.09
CA GLY A 211 5.82 23.16 -6.15
C GLY A 211 5.01 21.92 -5.76
N ALA A 212 4.78 20.99 -6.68
CA ALA A 212 4.11 19.72 -6.40
C ALA A 212 4.95 18.86 -5.43
N ALA A 213 6.26 18.70 -5.68
CA ALA A 213 7.15 17.96 -4.78
C ALA A 213 7.19 18.56 -3.36
N LEU A 214 7.21 19.89 -3.26
CA LEU A 214 7.17 20.59 -1.96
C LEU A 214 5.84 20.40 -1.25
N ALA A 215 4.71 20.51 -1.96
CA ALA A 215 3.39 20.27 -1.38
C ALA A 215 3.29 18.85 -0.80
N THR A 216 3.79 17.85 -1.52
CA THR A 216 3.84 16.46 -1.05
C THR A 216 4.75 16.31 0.15
N THR A 217 5.96 16.86 0.08
CA THR A 217 6.93 16.79 1.18
C THR A 217 6.38 17.44 2.46
N ILE A 218 5.78 18.62 2.37
CA ILE A 218 5.21 19.33 3.52
C ILE A 218 4.00 18.57 4.07
N GLY A 219 3.07 18.13 3.21
CA GLY A 219 1.91 17.35 3.63
C GLY A 219 2.31 16.10 4.40
N ARG A 220 3.20 15.28 3.82
CA ARG A 220 3.70 14.06 4.45
C ARG A 220 4.46 14.36 5.76
N SER A 221 5.22 15.45 5.81
CA SER A 221 5.91 15.90 7.03
C SER A 221 4.94 16.26 8.15
N ILE A 222 3.84 16.97 7.86
CA ILE A 222 2.80 17.28 8.85
C ILE A 222 2.17 15.99 9.40
N GLY A 223 1.92 15.00 8.54
CA GLY A 223 1.43 13.68 8.95
C GLY A 223 2.40 12.97 9.91
N VAL A 224 3.71 12.97 9.60
CA VAL A 224 4.74 12.40 10.46
C VAL A 224 4.87 13.16 11.78
N ILE A 225 4.78 14.48 11.78
CA ILE A 225 4.80 15.29 13.02
C ILE A 225 3.62 14.91 13.92
N TYR A 226 2.42 14.76 13.34
CA TYR A 226 1.24 14.29 14.08
C TYR A 226 1.45 12.88 14.68
N GLN A 227 2.06 11.97 13.92
CA GLN A 227 2.39 10.62 14.41
C GLN A 227 3.44 10.64 15.53
N LEU A 228 4.53 11.40 15.37
CA LEU A 228 5.60 11.53 16.36
C LEU A 228 5.09 12.15 17.65
N TYR A 229 4.18 13.12 17.58
CA TYR A 229 3.50 13.66 18.76
C TYR A 229 2.77 12.55 19.52
N HIS A 230 2.02 11.68 18.83
CA HIS A 230 1.29 10.59 19.49
C HIS A 230 2.20 9.48 20.02
N LEU A 231 3.38 9.30 19.42
CA LEU A 231 4.32 8.24 19.76
C LEU A 231 5.27 8.62 20.91
N LEU A 232 5.57 9.92 21.06
CA LEU A 232 6.55 10.42 22.03
C LEU A 232 5.90 11.16 23.21
N VAL A 233 4.83 11.91 22.93
CA VAL A 233 4.24 12.88 23.88
C VAL A 233 2.88 12.43 24.40
N ALA A 234 1.95 12.08 23.50
CA ALA A 234 0.59 11.75 23.90
C ALA A 234 0.55 10.49 24.78
N ASP A 235 -0.46 10.45 25.67
CA ASP A 235 -0.72 9.29 26.50
C ASP A 235 -1.45 8.23 25.68
N THR A 236 -0.68 7.31 25.08
CA THR A 236 -1.19 6.19 24.29
C THR A 236 -0.50 4.89 24.70
N GLN A 237 -1.11 3.77 24.35
CA GLN A 237 -0.64 2.41 24.60
C GLN A 237 0.79 2.13 24.15
N ILE A 238 1.32 2.88 23.18
CA ILE A 238 2.71 2.79 22.71
C ILE A 238 3.39 4.14 22.95
N ARG A 239 4.40 4.14 23.80
CA ARG A 239 5.22 5.33 24.06
C ARG A 239 6.69 5.01 23.95
N ILE A 240 7.35 5.68 23.01
CA ILE A 240 8.78 5.49 22.78
C ILE A 240 9.59 6.41 23.69
N LYS A 241 10.58 5.82 24.36
CA LYS A 241 11.58 6.53 25.16
C LYS A 241 12.91 6.55 24.41
N LEU A 242 13.70 7.61 24.61
CA LEU A 242 15.03 7.72 24.00
C LEU A 242 15.93 6.52 24.34
N SER A 243 15.78 5.95 25.53
CA SER A 243 16.53 4.76 25.97
C SER A 243 16.26 3.51 25.13
N TYR A 244 15.13 3.44 24.42
CA TYR A 244 14.75 2.29 23.59
C TYR A 244 15.43 2.29 22.22
N PHE A 245 16.14 3.36 21.85
CA PHE A 245 16.95 3.43 20.62
C PHE A 245 18.35 2.82 20.78
N LYS A 246 18.70 2.30 21.96
CA LYS A 246 19.91 1.48 22.11
C LYS A 246 19.77 0.23 21.25
N PRO A 247 20.68 -0.06 20.29
CA PRO A 247 20.51 -1.18 19.37
C PRO A 247 20.38 -2.52 20.12
N ASP A 248 19.32 -3.26 19.80
CA ASP A 248 19.08 -4.60 20.29
C ASP A 248 19.25 -5.59 19.13
N SER A 249 20.36 -6.34 19.15
CA SER A 249 20.72 -7.23 18.05
C SER A 249 19.70 -8.34 17.79
N GLU A 250 18.96 -8.78 18.82
CA GLU A 250 17.96 -9.83 18.67
C GLU A 250 16.71 -9.29 17.99
N LEU A 251 16.21 -8.14 18.46
CA LEU A 251 15.07 -7.47 17.85
C LEU A 251 15.38 -7.05 16.40
N ILE A 252 16.57 -6.50 16.14
CA ILE A 252 16.99 -6.11 14.78
C ILE A 252 17.01 -7.34 13.84
N LYS A 253 17.52 -8.49 14.31
CA LYS A 253 17.49 -9.73 13.52
C LYS A 253 16.06 -10.19 13.23
N SER A 254 15.16 -10.16 14.21
CA SER A 254 13.73 -10.46 14.00
C SER A 254 13.11 -9.52 12.97
N ILE A 255 13.38 -8.21 13.08
CA ILE A 255 12.86 -7.20 12.15
C ILE A 255 13.33 -7.50 10.73
N ILE A 256 14.63 -7.70 10.51
CA ILE A 256 15.18 -7.99 9.17
C ILE A 256 14.60 -9.30 8.62
N LYS A 257 14.46 -10.34 9.46
CA LYS A 257 13.90 -11.64 9.07
C LYS A 257 12.45 -11.54 8.60
N ILE A 258 11.66 -10.63 9.19
CA ILE A 258 10.25 -10.42 8.83
C ILE A 258 10.13 -9.44 7.65
N ALA A 259 10.89 -8.36 7.67
CA ALA A 259 10.84 -7.31 6.66
C ALA A 259 11.36 -7.79 5.30
N THR A 260 12.47 -8.52 5.25
CA THR A 260 13.11 -8.93 3.98
C THR A 260 12.15 -9.69 3.06
N PRO A 261 11.42 -10.73 3.52
CA PRO A 261 10.42 -11.39 2.69
C PRO A 261 9.23 -10.47 2.35
N GLY A 262 8.84 -9.58 3.26
CA GLY A 262 7.81 -8.56 2.99
C GLY A 262 8.20 -7.60 1.85
N ILE A 263 9.46 -7.21 1.78
CA ILE A 263 10.02 -6.41 0.66
C ILE A 263 9.95 -7.23 -0.63
N PHE A 264 10.39 -8.49 -0.59
CA PHE A 264 10.30 -9.38 -1.76
C PHE A 264 8.86 -9.59 -2.24
N GLN A 265 7.88 -9.72 -1.35
CA GLN A 265 6.46 -9.83 -1.74
C GLN A 265 6.03 -8.67 -2.64
N PHE A 266 6.43 -7.44 -2.29
CA PHE A 266 6.13 -6.26 -3.08
C PHE A 266 6.91 -6.25 -4.40
N VAL A 267 8.23 -6.47 -4.36
CA VAL A 267 9.09 -6.48 -5.56
C VAL A 267 8.65 -7.55 -6.56
N ILE A 268 8.37 -8.78 -6.10
CA ILE A 268 7.88 -9.89 -6.94
C ILE A 268 6.60 -9.49 -7.66
N ALA A 269 5.64 -8.89 -6.94
CA ALA A 269 4.40 -8.42 -7.52
C ALA A 269 4.66 -7.27 -8.52
N SER A 270 5.33 -6.19 -8.10
CA SER A 270 5.61 -5.03 -8.95
C SER A 270 6.35 -5.40 -10.24
N CYS A 271 7.35 -6.28 -10.17
CA CYS A 271 8.06 -6.73 -11.36
C CYS A 271 7.16 -7.55 -12.30
N SER A 272 6.25 -8.38 -11.79
CA SER A 272 5.29 -9.11 -12.62
C SER A 272 4.46 -8.16 -13.49
N TRP A 273 4.02 -7.03 -12.92
CA TRP A 273 3.20 -6.05 -13.63
C TRP A 273 3.93 -5.40 -14.81
N ILE A 274 5.26 -5.24 -14.71
CA ILE A 274 6.08 -4.72 -15.81
C ILE A 274 6.03 -5.67 -17.01
N PHE A 275 6.22 -6.97 -16.78
CA PHE A 275 6.13 -7.98 -17.84
C PHE A 275 4.73 -8.05 -18.47
N LEU A 276 3.67 -7.95 -17.66
CA LEU A 276 2.31 -7.94 -18.19
C LEU A 276 2.04 -6.69 -19.03
N ALA A 277 2.50 -5.52 -18.59
CA ALA A 277 2.38 -4.28 -19.35
C ALA A 277 3.14 -4.34 -20.68
N GLU A 278 4.37 -4.86 -20.68
CA GLU A 278 5.15 -5.10 -21.90
C GLU A 278 4.43 -6.07 -22.84
N LEU A 279 3.87 -7.15 -22.31
CA LEU A 279 3.16 -8.14 -23.12
C LEU A 279 1.88 -7.56 -23.75
N VAL A 280 1.15 -6.70 -23.04
CA VAL A 280 0.01 -5.96 -23.60
C VAL A 280 0.47 -5.02 -24.70
N ALA A 281 1.55 -4.25 -24.47
CA ALA A 281 2.06 -3.30 -25.44
C ALA A 281 2.55 -4.00 -26.73
N THR A 282 3.24 -5.13 -26.60
CA THR A 282 3.77 -5.89 -27.75
C THR A 282 2.70 -6.69 -28.50
N THR A 283 1.57 -7.02 -27.87
CA THR A 283 0.50 -7.81 -28.51
C THR A 283 -0.70 -6.99 -28.97
N GLY A 284 -0.91 -5.78 -28.43
CA GLY A 284 -2.03 -4.91 -28.77
C GLY A 284 -1.68 -3.47 -29.09
N GLY A 285 -0.39 -3.12 -29.16
CA GLY A 285 0.06 -1.77 -29.49
C GLY A 285 -0.25 -0.72 -28.43
N GLU A 286 -0.13 0.54 -28.83
CA GLU A 286 -0.23 1.71 -27.93
C GLU A 286 -1.63 1.84 -27.30
N ASN A 287 -2.68 1.62 -28.08
CA ASN A 287 -4.07 1.76 -27.62
C ASN A 287 -4.44 0.71 -26.56
N ALA A 288 -3.98 -0.54 -26.73
CA ALA A 288 -4.20 -1.59 -25.73
C ALA A 288 -3.42 -1.32 -24.44
N SER A 289 -2.18 -0.82 -24.56
CA SER A 289 -1.35 -0.44 -23.41
C SER A 289 -2.00 0.70 -22.61
N ALA A 290 -2.43 1.76 -23.29
CA ALA A 290 -3.12 2.88 -22.66
C ALA A 290 -4.44 2.44 -22.00
N GLY A 291 -5.20 1.55 -22.67
CA GLY A 291 -6.44 0.99 -22.13
C GLY A 291 -6.20 0.15 -20.87
N TYR A 292 -5.18 -0.72 -20.91
CA TYR A 292 -4.78 -1.52 -19.76
C TYR A 292 -4.35 -0.65 -18.57
N GLN A 293 -3.49 0.35 -18.78
CA GLN A 293 -3.05 1.25 -17.71
C GLN A 293 -4.22 2.06 -17.13
N THR A 294 -5.18 2.47 -17.97
CA THR A 294 -6.41 3.12 -17.53
C THR A 294 -7.24 2.19 -16.62
N ALA A 295 -7.40 0.93 -17.03
CA ALA A 295 -8.08 -0.08 -16.20
C ALA A 295 -7.36 -0.28 -14.87
N LEU A 296 -6.03 -0.43 -14.87
CA LEU A 296 -5.25 -0.62 -13.65
C LEU A 296 -5.39 0.54 -12.65
N ARG A 297 -5.38 1.79 -13.12
CA ARG A 297 -5.60 2.97 -12.27
C ARG A 297 -6.98 2.94 -11.61
N LEU A 298 -8.02 2.63 -12.39
CA LEU A 298 -9.37 2.46 -11.88
C LEU A 298 -9.45 1.33 -10.85
N MET A 299 -8.82 0.19 -11.13
CA MET A 299 -8.79 -0.94 -10.19
C MET A 299 -8.11 -0.57 -8.87
N MET A 300 -6.92 0.06 -8.91
CA MET A 300 -6.18 0.46 -7.71
C MET A 300 -7.02 1.36 -6.80
N PHE A 301 -7.81 2.28 -7.36
CA PHE A 301 -8.66 3.16 -6.58
C PHE A 301 -9.67 2.41 -5.70
N PHE A 302 -10.27 1.34 -6.23
CA PHE A 302 -11.25 0.52 -5.48
C PHE A 302 -10.60 -0.62 -4.68
N MET A 303 -9.41 -1.08 -5.07
CA MET A 303 -8.69 -2.14 -4.35
C MET A 303 -7.97 -1.65 -3.09
N LEU A 304 -7.52 -0.38 -3.05
CA LEU A 304 -6.84 0.16 -1.86
C LEU A 304 -7.69 0.06 -0.58
N PRO A 305 -8.99 0.39 -0.57
CA PRO A 305 -9.86 0.12 0.59
C PRO A 305 -9.90 -1.38 0.98
N ALA A 306 -9.98 -2.31 0.03
CA ALA A 306 -9.94 -3.75 0.31
C ALA A 306 -8.62 -4.18 0.96
N TRP A 307 -7.51 -3.53 0.58
CA TRP A 307 -6.22 -3.72 1.21
C TRP A 307 -6.22 -3.21 2.67
N GLY A 308 -6.84 -2.04 2.92
CA GLY A 308 -7.04 -1.50 4.26
C GLY A 308 -7.85 -2.45 5.16
N LEU A 309 -8.93 -3.03 4.64
CA LEU A 309 -9.70 -4.06 5.34
C LEU A 309 -8.85 -5.30 5.63
N SER A 310 -7.95 -5.69 4.73
CA SER A 310 -7.03 -6.82 4.93
C SER A 310 -5.95 -6.54 5.98
N ASN A 311 -5.50 -5.29 6.14
CA ASN A 311 -4.57 -4.89 7.20
C ASN A 311 -5.16 -5.10 8.62
N ALA A 312 -6.49 -5.03 8.77
CA ALA A 312 -7.15 -5.35 10.03
C ALA A 312 -6.96 -6.82 10.43
N ALA A 313 -6.94 -7.75 9.45
CA ALA A 313 -6.66 -9.15 9.72
C ALA A 313 -5.23 -9.35 10.23
N SER A 314 -4.25 -8.66 9.64
CA SER A 314 -2.85 -8.71 10.11
C SER A 314 -2.74 -8.32 11.59
N THR A 315 -3.34 -7.20 11.99
CA THR A 315 -3.36 -6.72 13.38
C THR A 315 -4.05 -7.73 14.31
N LEU A 316 -5.25 -8.20 13.95
CA LEU A 316 -6.02 -9.11 14.79
C LEU A 316 -5.34 -10.46 14.95
N VAL A 317 -4.69 -10.98 13.91
CA VAL A 317 -3.91 -12.22 14.02
C VAL A 317 -2.75 -12.03 14.97
N GLY A 318 -1.94 -10.98 14.77
CA GLY A 318 -0.79 -10.69 15.63
C GLY A 318 -1.18 -10.57 17.11
N GLN A 319 -2.23 -9.79 17.42
CA GLN A 319 -2.69 -9.60 18.80
C GLN A 319 -3.29 -10.86 19.41
N ASN A 320 -4.15 -11.59 18.69
CA ASN A 320 -4.75 -12.81 19.26
C ASN A 320 -3.71 -13.92 19.45
N MET A 321 -2.72 -14.03 18.55
CA MET A 321 -1.63 -14.97 18.76
C MET A 321 -0.73 -14.60 19.95
N GLY A 322 -0.50 -13.30 20.19
CA GLY A 322 0.19 -12.83 21.40
C GLY A 322 -0.57 -13.12 22.69
N ALA A 323 -1.90 -13.10 22.63
CA ALA A 323 -2.76 -13.51 23.74
C ALA A 323 -2.94 -15.03 23.86
N HIS A 324 -2.26 -15.83 23.04
CA HIS A 324 -2.42 -17.29 22.95
C HIS A 324 -3.83 -17.77 22.51
N GLU A 325 -4.63 -16.89 21.91
CA GLU A 325 -6.00 -17.12 21.45
C GLU A 325 -6.05 -17.54 19.96
N MET A 326 -5.45 -18.68 19.61
CA MET A 326 -5.27 -19.12 18.22
C MET A 326 -6.58 -19.36 17.46
N LEU A 327 -7.60 -19.89 18.13
CA LEU A 327 -8.92 -20.12 17.53
C LEU A 327 -9.56 -18.78 17.15
N ARG A 328 -9.44 -17.79 18.04
CA ARG A 328 -9.95 -16.45 17.83
C ARG A 328 -9.20 -15.72 16.71
N ALA A 329 -7.90 -15.91 16.60
CA ALA A 329 -7.10 -15.41 15.47
C ALA A 329 -7.66 -15.93 14.12
N GLU A 330 -7.91 -17.24 14.02
CA GLU A 330 -8.49 -17.84 12.81
C GLU A 330 -9.90 -17.31 12.50
N GLN A 331 -10.75 -17.21 13.52
CA GLN A 331 -12.10 -16.67 13.36
C GLN A 331 -12.11 -15.19 12.93
N SER A 332 -11.17 -14.38 13.43
CA SER A 332 -10.97 -12.99 13.01
C SER A 332 -10.60 -12.88 11.53
N VAL A 333 -9.70 -13.75 11.04
CA VAL A 333 -9.33 -13.80 9.61
C VAL A 333 -10.55 -14.16 8.78
N MET A 334 -11.25 -15.26 9.11
CA MET A 334 -12.42 -15.70 8.35
C MET A 334 -13.56 -14.67 8.37
N LYS A 335 -13.70 -13.93 9.47
CA LYS A 335 -14.65 -12.83 9.54
C LYS A 335 -14.25 -11.66 8.63
N THR A 336 -12.97 -11.32 8.59
CA THR A 336 -12.42 -10.30 7.70
C THR A 336 -12.57 -10.71 6.24
N VAL A 337 -12.30 -11.98 5.90
CA VAL A 337 -12.56 -12.56 4.57
C VAL A 337 -14.01 -12.33 4.16
N LYS A 338 -14.97 -12.65 5.04
CA LYS A 338 -16.40 -12.45 4.73
C LYS A 338 -16.71 -11.00 4.39
N TYR A 339 -16.21 -10.04 5.17
CA TYR A 339 -16.45 -8.62 4.90
C TYR A 339 -15.75 -8.14 3.64
N ASN A 340 -14.53 -8.63 3.36
CA ASN A 340 -13.80 -8.24 2.17
C ASN A 340 -14.43 -8.81 0.90
N VAL A 341 -14.94 -10.05 0.95
CA VAL A 341 -15.74 -10.62 -0.14
C VAL A 341 -16.98 -9.79 -0.42
N ILE A 342 -17.73 -9.38 0.61
CA ILE A 342 -18.91 -8.51 0.42
C ILE A 342 -18.50 -7.20 -0.26
N PHE A 343 -17.42 -6.56 0.21
CA PHE A 343 -16.90 -5.33 -0.38
C PHE A 343 -16.49 -5.55 -1.85
N MET A 344 -15.73 -6.60 -2.14
CA MET A 344 -15.26 -6.89 -3.49
C MET A 344 -16.39 -7.29 -4.45
N VAL A 345 -17.44 -7.97 -3.99
CA VAL A 345 -18.65 -8.23 -4.80
C VAL A 345 -19.33 -6.92 -5.19
N ILE A 346 -19.44 -5.96 -4.27
CA ILE A 346 -19.99 -4.63 -4.57
C ILE A 346 -19.12 -3.91 -5.60
N VAL A 347 -17.80 -3.93 -5.44
CA VAL A 347 -16.86 -3.33 -6.41
C VAL A 347 -16.96 -3.99 -7.78
N SER A 348 -17.01 -5.33 -7.86
CA SER A 348 -17.22 -6.06 -9.12
C SER A 348 -18.52 -5.63 -9.80
N LEU A 349 -19.60 -5.52 -9.05
CA LEU A 349 -20.90 -5.10 -9.60
C LEU A 349 -20.83 -3.67 -10.14
N ILE A 350 -20.14 -2.76 -9.44
CA ILE A 350 -19.91 -1.39 -9.93
C ILE A 350 -19.15 -1.42 -11.26
N PHE A 351 -18.13 -2.28 -11.41
CA PHE A 351 -17.33 -2.33 -12.64
C PHE A 351 -18.10 -2.94 -13.81
N VAL A 352 -18.90 -3.98 -13.56
CA VAL A 352 -19.72 -4.63 -14.60
C VAL A 352 -20.85 -3.70 -15.06
N LEU A 353 -21.50 -2.97 -14.14
CA LEU A 353 -22.64 -2.11 -14.48
C LEU A 353 -22.21 -0.73 -14.99
N PHE A 354 -21.17 -0.13 -14.40
CA PHE A 354 -20.76 1.26 -14.65
C PHE A 354 -19.37 1.38 -15.29
N GLY A 355 -18.73 0.28 -15.70
CA GLY A 355 -17.38 0.30 -16.26
C GLY A 355 -17.21 1.27 -17.43
N ASN A 356 -18.20 1.35 -18.33
CA ASN A 356 -18.18 2.30 -19.45
C ASN A 356 -18.15 3.77 -18.97
N PHE A 357 -18.94 4.10 -17.96
CA PHE A 357 -18.99 5.43 -17.37
C PHE A 357 -17.68 5.77 -16.67
N LEU A 358 -17.14 4.83 -15.89
CA LEU A 358 -15.87 5.01 -15.16
C LEU A 358 -14.69 5.25 -16.11
N VAL A 359 -14.57 4.46 -17.18
CA VAL A 359 -13.50 4.63 -18.18
C VAL A 359 -13.61 5.96 -18.92
N SER A 360 -14.84 6.45 -19.15
CA SER A 360 -15.07 7.72 -19.84
C SER A 360 -14.52 8.95 -19.11
N PHE A 361 -14.21 8.86 -17.82
CA PHE A 361 -13.51 9.93 -17.10
C PHE A 361 -12.04 10.07 -17.50
N PHE A 362 -11.43 9.00 -18.02
CA PHE A 362 -9.99 8.95 -18.31
C PHE A 362 -9.68 9.14 -19.79
N THR A 363 -10.55 8.65 -20.68
CA THR A 363 -10.34 8.77 -22.12
C THR A 363 -11.67 8.84 -22.88
N GLN A 364 -11.67 9.60 -23.97
CA GLN A 364 -12.76 9.66 -24.94
C GLN A 364 -12.45 8.89 -26.23
N GLU A 365 -11.23 8.38 -26.39
CA GLU A 365 -10.85 7.60 -27.57
C GLU A 365 -11.48 6.22 -27.52
N ALA A 366 -12.27 5.88 -28.55
CA ALA A 366 -13.11 4.69 -28.57
C ALA A 366 -12.31 3.39 -28.40
N GLU A 367 -11.16 3.26 -29.06
CA GLU A 367 -10.35 2.04 -29.02
C GLU A 367 -9.70 1.81 -27.65
N ILE A 368 -9.11 2.85 -27.05
CA ILE A 368 -8.55 2.79 -25.69
C ILE A 368 -9.65 2.44 -24.69
N LYS A 369 -10.84 3.03 -24.86
CA LYS A 369 -12.00 2.79 -24.02
C LYS A 369 -12.48 1.34 -24.06
N ASP A 370 -12.49 0.73 -25.24
CA ASP A 370 -12.88 -0.66 -25.41
C ASP A 370 -11.87 -1.61 -24.74
N PHE A 371 -10.57 -1.38 -24.89
CA PHE A 371 -9.54 -2.16 -24.18
C PHE A 371 -9.65 -2.01 -22.67
N ALA A 372 -9.80 -0.78 -22.16
CA ALA A 372 -9.94 -0.52 -20.73
C ALA A 372 -11.18 -1.19 -20.15
N LYS A 373 -12.33 -1.08 -20.84
CA LYS A 373 -13.58 -1.73 -20.41
C LYS A 373 -13.45 -3.25 -20.40
N ASN A 374 -12.84 -3.83 -21.43
CA ASN A 374 -12.63 -5.27 -21.54
C ASN A 374 -11.73 -5.78 -20.40
N ALA A 375 -10.61 -5.10 -20.14
CA ALA A 375 -9.74 -5.38 -19.00
C ALA A 375 -10.49 -5.30 -17.67
N LEU A 376 -11.22 -4.22 -17.41
CA LEU A 376 -12.01 -4.06 -16.17
C LEU A 376 -13.01 -5.19 -15.98
N HIS A 377 -13.79 -5.52 -17.01
CA HIS A 377 -14.78 -6.60 -16.92
C HIS A 377 -14.12 -7.94 -16.59
N ILE A 378 -13.08 -8.32 -17.33
CA ILE A 378 -12.39 -9.61 -17.13
C ILE A 378 -11.77 -9.66 -15.73
N MET A 379 -11.03 -8.63 -15.34
CA MET A 379 -10.30 -8.62 -14.07
C MET A 379 -11.25 -8.54 -12.87
N SER A 380 -12.38 -7.84 -13.00
CA SER A 380 -13.38 -7.71 -11.93
C SER A 380 -14.07 -9.03 -11.56
N ILE A 381 -14.04 -10.05 -12.43
CA ILE A 381 -14.53 -11.39 -12.13
C ILE A 381 -13.67 -12.06 -11.03
N GLY A 382 -12.37 -11.76 -11.02
CA GLY A 382 -11.43 -12.30 -10.04
C GLY A 382 -11.46 -11.61 -8.67
N PHE A 383 -12.14 -10.47 -8.54
CA PHE A 383 -12.12 -9.62 -7.33
C PHE A 383 -12.54 -10.32 -6.05
N VAL A 384 -13.48 -11.25 -6.14
CA VAL A 384 -13.89 -12.07 -4.99
C VAL A 384 -12.71 -12.89 -4.47
N PHE A 385 -11.95 -13.54 -5.37
CA PHE A 385 -10.77 -14.31 -5.00
C PHE A 385 -9.67 -13.39 -4.49
N TYR A 386 -9.38 -12.29 -5.20
CA TYR A 386 -8.46 -11.24 -4.73
C TYR A 386 -8.73 -10.82 -3.28
N GLY A 387 -9.99 -10.54 -2.94
CA GLY A 387 -10.38 -10.14 -1.59
C GLY A 387 -10.06 -11.21 -0.54
N ILE A 388 -10.26 -12.50 -0.86
CA ILE A 388 -9.90 -13.61 0.02
C ILE A 388 -8.37 -13.72 0.13
N GLY A 389 -7.66 -13.73 -1.00
CA GLY A 389 -6.21 -13.87 -1.07
C GLY A 389 -5.48 -12.76 -0.31
N MET A 390 -5.90 -11.50 -0.48
CA MET A 390 -5.33 -10.36 0.26
C MET A 390 -5.44 -10.54 1.77
N VAL A 391 -6.60 -10.99 2.27
CA VAL A 391 -6.80 -11.21 3.71
C VAL A 391 -5.93 -12.36 4.20
N MET A 392 -5.79 -13.44 3.44
CA MET A 392 -4.94 -14.58 3.80
C MET A 392 -3.46 -14.19 3.85
N ILE A 393 -2.95 -13.49 2.82
CA ILE A 393 -1.57 -12.99 2.79
C ILE A 393 -1.30 -12.07 3.99
N ASN A 394 -2.21 -11.13 4.27
CA ASN A 394 -2.05 -10.22 5.41
C ASN A 394 -2.15 -10.95 6.76
N ALA A 395 -2.92 -12.03 6.86
CA ALA A 395 -2.97 -12.87 8.05
C ALA A 395 -1.60 -13.55 8.32
N PHE A 396 -0.95 -14.11 7.29
CA PHE A 396 0.41 -14.66 7.42
C PHE A 396 1.41 -13.58 7.84
N ASN A 397 1.37 -12.43 7.19
CA ASN A 397 2.23 -11.30 7.49
C ASN A 397 2.05 -10.82 8.95
N GLY A 398 0.81 -10.70 9.44
CA GLY A 398 0.51 -10.36 10.83
C GLY A 398 0.90 -11.42 11.85
N ALA A 399 0.92 -12.69 11.45
CA ALA A 399 1.48 -13.77 12.25
C ALA A 399 3.01 -13.71 12.36
N GLY A 400 3.68 -12.95 11.48
CA GLY A 400 5.15 -12.94 11.32
C GLY A 400 5.67 -14.01 10.36
N ASP A 401 4.79 -14.80 9.72
CA ASP A 401 5.14 -15.77 8.69
C ASP A 401 5.19 -15.10 7.31
N THR A 402 6.23 -14.30 7.05
CA THR A 402 6.32 -13.54 5.80
C THR A 402 6.91 -14.35 4.64
N TRP A 403 7.52 -15.51 4.91
CA TRP A 403 8.06 -16.38 3.85
C TRP A 403 6.99 -17.15 3.11
N THR A 404 5.97 -17.67 3.81
CA THR A 404 4.83 -18.35 3.16
C THR A 404 4.22 -17.53 2.03
N PRO A 405 3.76 -16.27 2.24
CA PRO A 405 3.22 -15.44 1.16
C PRO A 405 4.26 -15.05 0.11
N THR A 406 5.54 -14.91 0.47
CA THR A 406 6.61 -14.65 -0.51
C THR A 406 6.70 -15.77 -1.54
N TRP A 407 6.72 -17.03 -1.09
CA TRP A 407 6.72 -18.18 -2.01
C TRP A 407 5.44 -18.26 -2.83
N ILE A 408 4.27 -18.06 -2.22
CA ILE A 408 3.00 -18.06 -2.94
C ILE A 408 3.02 -17.02 -4.07
N ASN A 409 3.47 -15.79 -3.79
CA ASN A 409 3.55 -14.73 -4.79
C ASN A 409 4.57 -15.05 -5.88
N LEU A 410 5.73 -15.62 -5.54
CA LEU A 410 6.73 -16.00 -6.53
C LEU A 410 6.19 -17.05 -7.49
N PHE A 411 5.65 -18.15 -6.98
CA PHE A 411 5.10 -19.21 -7.83
C PHE A 411 3.86 -18.73 -8.61
N GLY A 412 2.97 -17.98 -7.96
CA GLY A 412 1.74 -17.50 -8.56
C GLY A 412 1.98 -16.48 -9.68
N PHE A 413 2.82 -15.48 -9.44
CA PHE A 413 3.08 -14.43 -10.44
C PHE A 413 4.12 -14.86 -11.48
N TRP A 414 5.24 -15.46 -11.08
CA TRP A 414 6.32 -15.73 -12.03
C TRP A 414 6.22 -17.07 -12.72
N LEU A 415 5.84 -18.12 -12.01
CA LEU A 415 5.80 -19.47 -12.56
C LEU A 415 4.42 -19.88 -13.10
N PHE A 416 3.40 -19.08 -12.85
CA PHE A 416 2.06 -19.30 -13.38
C PHE A 416 1.53 -18.12 -14.20
N GLN A 417 1.40 -16.92 -13.62
CA GLN A 417 0.79 -15.77 -14.30
C GLN A 417 1.51 -15.38 -15.59
N ILE A 418 2.84 -15.18 -15.54
CA ILE A 418 3.62 -14.76 -16.73
C ILE A 418 3.59 -15.83 -17.83
N PRO A 419 3.89 -17.13 -17.57
CA PRO A 419 3.76 -18.18 -18.59
C PRO A 419 2.35 -18.29 -19.15
N LEU A 420 1.31 -18.22 -18.29
CA LEU A 420 -0.07 -18.27 -18.73
C LEU A 420 -0.42 -17.06 -19.61
N ALA A 421 0.00 -15.86 -19.23
CA ALA A 421 -0.19 -14.65 -20.02
C ALA A 421 0.46 -14.80 -21.40
N TYR A 422 1.70 -15.31 -21.45
CA TYR A 422 2.44 -15.51 -22.69
C TYR A 422 1.76 -16.54 -23.61
N ILE A 423 1.33 -17.68 -23.06
CA ILE A 423 0.63 -18.72 -23.81
C ILE A 423 -0.70 -18.19 -24.36
N LEU A 424 -1.52 -17.56 -23.51
CA LEU A 424 -2.83 -17.06 -23.93
C LEU A 424 -2.70 -15.92 -24.96
N SER A 425 -1.78 -14.99 -24.75
CA SER A 425 -1.65 -13.81 -25.62
C SER A 425 -0.98 -14.12 -26.96
N LYS A 426 0.11 -14.91 -26.97
CA LYS A 426 0.90 -15.18 -28.19
C LYS A 426 0.58 -16.52 -28.84
N HIS A 427 0.49 -17.62 -28.08
CA HIS A 427 0.27 -18.95 -28.68
C HIS A 427 -1.20 -19.21 -29.03
N MET A 428 -2.14 -18.73 -28.22
CA MET A 428 -3.57 -18.85 -28.50
C MET A 428 -4.15 -17.62 -29.23
N GLU A 429 -3.28 -16.70 -29.65
CA GLU A 429 -3.62 -15.50 -30.44
C GLU A 429 -4.73 -14.63 -29.82
N LEU A 430 -4.91 -14.68 -28.49
CA LEU A 430 -5.91 -13.84 -27.79
C LEU A 430 -5.42 -12.40 -27.58
N GLY A 431 -4.17 -12.08 -27.96
CA GLY A 431 -3.56 -10.76 -27.81
C GLY A 431 -3.65 -10.24 -26.37
N PRO A 432 -3.97 -8.94 -26.17
CA PRO A 432 -4.10 -8.34 -24.84
C PRO A 432 -5.12 -9.03 -23.93
N LYS A 433 -6.19 -9.58 -24.51
CA LYS A 433 -7.23 -10.29 -23.75
C LYS A 433 -6.66 -11.52 -23.02
N GLY A 434 -5.68 -12.19 -23.63
CA GLY A 434 -4.96 -13.30 -23.00
C GLY A 434 -4.24 -12.86 -21.71
N VAL A 435 -3.67 -11.66 -21.71
CA VAL A 435 -3.07 -11.06 -20.51
C VAL A 435 -4.14 -10.72 -19.47
N PHE A 436 -5.28 -10.16 -19.88
CA PHE A 436 -6.34 -9.80 -18.95
C PHE A 436 -6.92 -11.04 -18.23
N ILE A 437 -6.99 -12.19 -18.91
CA ILE A 437 -7.48 -13.46 -18.36
C ILE A 437 -6.45 -14.09 -17.41
N SER A 438 -5.16 -13.97 -17.68
CA SER A 438 -4.13 -14.59 -16.84
C SER A 438 -4.10 -14.01 -15.42
N ILE A 439 -4.48 -12.74 -15.27
CA ILE A 439 -4.48 -12.03 -13.99
C ILE A 439 -5.47 -12.63 -12.97
N PRO A 440 -6.80 -12.66 -13.22
CA PRO A 440 -7.74 -13.29 -12.30
C PRO A 440 -7.49 -14.79 -12.14
N ALA A 441 -6.95 -15.48 -13.16
CA ALA A 441 -6.59 -16.90 -13.04
C ALA A 441 -5.45 -17.11 -12.02
N ALA A 442 -4.38 -16.32 -12.11
CA ALA A 442 -3.26 -16.40 -11.18
C ALA A 442 -3.66 -16.04 -9.75
N GLU A 443 -4.52 -15.04 -9.59
CA GLU A 443 -4.96 -14.57 -8.29
C GLU A 443 -5.92 -15.54 -7.62
N THR A 444 -6.72 -16.24 -8.43
CA THR A 444 -7.51 -17.39 -7.98
C THR A 444 -6.59 -18.50 -7.47
N LEU A 445 -5.53 -18.85 -8.21
CA LEU A 445 -4.56 -19.86 -7.78
C LEU A 445 -3.85 -19.45 -6.48
N ILE A 446 -3.33 -18.22 -6.41
CA ILE A 446 -2.69 -17.63 -5.21
C ILE A 446 -3.64 -17.72 -4.02
N THR A 447 -4.90 -17.35 -4.22
CA THR A 447 -5.94 -17.40 -3.18
C THR A 447 -6.21 -18.82 -2.69
N ILE A 448 -6.36 -19.78 -3.61
CA ILE A 448 -6.59 -21.19 -3.25
C ILE A 448 -5.40 -21.73 -2.45
N VAL A 449 -4.17 -21.50 -2.92
CA VAL A 449 -2.95 -21.96 -2.24
C VAL A 449 -2.81 -21.31 -0.87
N ALA A 450 -3.01 -19.98 -0.77
CA ALA A 450 -2.97 -19.26 0.49
C ALA A 450 -4.03 -19.77 1.49
N PHE A 451 -5.25 -20.02 1.02
CA PHE A 451 -6.32 -20.58 1.85
C PHE A 451 -5.98 -21.98 2.36
N ILE A 452 -5.47 -22.87 1.51
CA ILE A 452 -5.06 -24.23 1.90
C ILE A 452 -3.94 -24.17 2.94
N LEU A 453 -2.91 -23.35 2.72
CA LEU A 453 -1.79 -23.20 3.65
C LEU A 453 -2.23 -22.58 4.98
N PHE A 454 -3.19 -21.65 4.93
CA PHE A 454 -3.75 -21.04 6.13
C PHE A 454 -4.49 -22.08 6.98
N ARG A 455 -5.27 -22.96 6.33
CA ARG A 455 -5.98 -24.06 6.99
C ARG A 455 -5.04 -25.14 7.54
N LYS A 456 -3.87 -25.35 6.94
CA LYS A 456 -2.83 -26.25 7.50
C LYS A 456 -2.23 -25.75 8.82
N GLY A 457 -2.36 -24.46 9.13
CA GLY A 457 -2.08 -23.92 10.46
C GLY A 457 -0.61 -23.76 10.86
N LYS A 458 0.36 -23.96 9.95
CA LYS A 458 1.81 -23.76 10.25
C LYS A 458 2.11 -22.35 10.78
N TRP A 459 1.41 -21.34 10.28
CA TRP A 459 1.54 -19.96 10.74
C TRP A 459 1.27 -19.79 12.24
N LYS A 460 0.47 -20.68 12.86
CA LYS A 460 0.12 -20.63 14.28
C LYS A 460 1.33 -20.86 15.20
N THR A 461 2.40 -21.48 14.71
CA THR A 461 3.59 -21.82 15.50
C THR A 461 4.71 -20.80 15.39
N VAL A 462 4.53 -19.75 14.58
CA VAL A 462 5.57 -18.74 14.32
C VAL A 462 5.80 -17.84 15.54
N LYS A 463 7.09 -17.62 15.83
CA LYS A 463 7.60 -16.74 16.88
C LYS A 463 8.26 -15.52 16.26
N VAL A 464 8.10 -14.37 16.92
CA VAL A 464 8.36 -13.03 16.40
C VAL A 464 9.24 -12.24 17.37
#